data_AF-A0AAN4YGE4-F1
#
_entry.id   AF-A0AAN4YGE4-F1
#
_cell.length_a   1.000
_cell.length_b   1.000
_cell.length_c   1.000
_cell.angle_alpha   90.00
_cell.angle_beta   90.00
_cell.angle_gamma   90.00
#
_symmetry.space_group_name_H-M   'P 1'
#
loop_
_entity.id
_entity.type
_entity.pdbx_description
1 polymer ?
#
loop_
_entity_poly.entity_id
_entity_poly.type
_entity_poly.pdbx_seq_one_letter_code
_entity_poly.pdbx_strand_id
1 'polypeptide(L)'
;MLHESEEEEMDTYAVELNSFVDTVLTQAYELGQGRNMIFSSFNPDICLLLSFKQPSIPVLFLTDSGASPVGDIRASSLQEGVRFASRWNLLGVVSQAEPLVLCPRLVRVVKESGLVCVSYGTLNNDPANVKVSVSNR
;
A
#
# COMPACT_ATOMS: atom_id res chain seq x y z
N MET A 1 -7.41 10.62 1.16
CA MET A 1 -8.48 10.80 0.15
C MET A 1 -9.47 11.83 0.64
N LEU A 2 -10.27 12.47 -0.22
CA LEU A 2 -11.28 13.46 0.24
C LEU A 2 -12.25 12.88 1.27
N HIS A 3 -12.69 11.64 1.05
CA HIS A 3 -13.56 10.92 1.97
C HIS A 3 -12.93 10.77 3.37
N GLU A 4 -11.67 10.32 3.44
CA GLU A 4 -10.93 10.15 4.70
C GLU A 4 -10.71 11.50 5.41
N SER A 5 -10.42 12.58 4.67
CA SER A 5 -10.25 13.89 5.30
C SER A 5 -11.54 14.44 5.90
N GLU A 6 -12.69 14.12 5.31
CA GLU A 6 -14.00 14.48 5.87
C GLU A 6 -14.30 13.68 7.14
N GLU A 7 -14.02 12.37 7.15
CA GLU A 7 -14.21 11.50 8.31
C GLU A 7 -13.31 11.89 9.49
N GLU A 8 -12.08 12.31 9.22
CA GLU A 8 -11.10 12.72 10.23
C GLU A 8 -11.18 14.20 10.61
N GLU A 9 -12.25 14.90 10.22
CA GLU A 9 -12.50 16.33 10.48
C GLU A 9 -11.30 17.23 10.09
N MET A 10 -10.56 16.85 9.06
CA MET A 10 -9.38 17.57 8.60
C MET A 10 -9.78 18.75 7.72
N ASP A 11 -9.14 19.90 7.93
CA ASP A 11 -9.24 21.01 6.99
C ASP A 11 -8.83 20.55 5.59
N THR A 12 -9.59 20.96 4.57
CA THR A 12 -9.34 20.62 3.17
C THR A 12 -8.16 21.44 2.61
N TYR A 13 -6.95 21.15 3.10
CA TYR A 13 -5.74 21.75 2.56
C TYR A 13 -5.30 20.97 1.32
N ALA A 14 -5.52 21.55 0.14
CA ALA A 14 -5.07 20.96 -1.13
C ALA A 14 -3.59 21.28 -1.36
N VAL A 15 -2.69 20.43 -0.83
CA VAL A 15 -1.29 20.41 -1.30
C VAL A 15 -1.29 19.78 -2.68
N GLU A 16 -0.66 20.46 -3.64
CA GLU A 16 -0.45 19.90 -4.97
C GLU A 16 0.42 18.62 -4.86
N LEU A 17 -0.09 17.49 -5.37
CA LEU A 17 0.47 16.16 -5.12
C LEU A 17 1.90 16.03 -5.65
N ASN A 18 2.24 16.70 -6.76
CA ASN A 18 3.58 16.70 -7.33
C ASN A 18 4.58 17.34 -6.36
N SER A 19 4.27 18.52 -5.82
CA SER A 19 5.05 19.24 -4.82
C SER A 19 5.23 18.43 -3.53
N PHE A 20 4.17 17.77 -3.08
CA PHE A 20 4.24 16.86 -1.93
C PHE A 20 5.25 15.73 -2.17
N VAL A 21 5.13 15.04 -3.30
CA VAL A 21 6.03 13.92 -3.65
C VAL A 21 7.47 14.41 -3.84
N ASP A 22 7.68 15.55 -4.49
CA ASP A 22 9.01 16.12 -4.69
C ASP A 22 9.69 16.48 -3.36
N THR A 23 8.93 17.00 -2.40
CA THR A 23 9.42 17.29 -1.05
C THR A 23 9.84 16.00 -0.34
N VAL A 24 9.01 14.97 -0.38
CA VAL A 24 9.30 13.65 0.22
C VAL A 24 10.54 13.02 -0.42
N LEU A 25 10.65 13.04 -1.75
CA LEU A 25 11.79 12.46 -2.46
C LEU A 25 13.09 13.21 -2.16
N THR A 26 13.05 14.54 -2.12
CA THR A 26 14.20 15.36 -1.76
C THR A 26 14.74 14.96 -0.40
N GLN A 27 13.87 14.93 0.63
CA GLN A 27 14.27 14.55 1.98
C GLN A 27 14.76 13.10 2.07
N ALA A 28 14.10 12.18 1.36
CA ALA A 28 14.49 10.78 1.32
C ALA A 28 15.89 10.59 0.72
N TYR A 29 16.26 11.34 -0.33
CA TYR A 29 17.59 11.23 -0.94
C TYR A 29 18.68 11.93 -0.16
N GLU A 30 18.39 13.08 0.44
CA GLU A 30 19.35 13.83 1.26
C GLU A 30 19.73 13.06 2.52
N LEU A 31 18.74 12.47 3.21
CA LEU A 31 18.94 11.85 4.51
C LEU A 31 19.04 10.32 4.44
N GLY A 32 18.59 9.70 3.35
CA GLY A 32 18.42 8.25 3.22
C GLY A 32 19.67 7.46 2.81
N GLN A 33 20.81 8.12 2.61
CA GLN A 33 22.01 7.46 2.06
C GLN A 33 22.46 6.26 2.92
N GLY A 34 22.63 5.10 2.26
CA GLY A 34 23.02 3.84 2.90
C GLY A 34 21.88 3.04 3.54
N ARG A 35 20.63 3.54 3.50
CA ARG A 35 19.45 2.82 4.04
C ARG A 35 18.69 2.11 2.93
N ASN A 36 18.26 0.88 3.20
CA ASN A 36 17.26 0.20 2.37
C ASN A 36 15.90 0.83 2.64
N MET A 37 15.30 1.42 1.61
CA MET A 37 14.02 2.12 1.71
C MET A 37 12.98 1.46 0.82
N ILE A 38 11.72 1.61 1.20
CA ILE A 38 10.54 1.32 0.41
C ILE A 38 9.58 2.49 0.56
N PHE A 39 8.82 2.80 -0.48
CA PHE A 39 7.70 3.72 -0.37
C PHE A 39 6.40 2.96 -0.37
N SER A 40 5.43 3.46 0.39
CA SER A 40 4.09 2.91 0.37
C SER A 40 3.07 3.98 0.70
N SER A 41 1.93 4.00 0.00
CA SER A 41 0.80 4.88 0.31
C SER A 41 -0.56 4.19 0.12
N PHE A 42 -1.56 4.63 0.89
CA PHE A 42 -2.98 4.32 0.64
C PHE A 42 -3.54 5.07 -0.56
N ASN A 43 -2.89 6.18 -0.96
CA ASN A 43 -3.30 6.97 -2.10
C ASN A 43 -2.67 6.41 -3.40
N PRO A 44 -3.47 5.91 -4.36
CA PRO A 44 -2.95 5.39 -5.61
C PRO A 44 -2.20 6.45 -6.42
N ASP A 45 -2.64 7.72 -6.42
CA ASP A 45 -1.98 8.78 -7.19
C ASP A 45 -0.58 9.12 -6.64
N ILE A 46 -0.42 9.04 -5.31
CA ILE A 46 0.91 9.13 -4.68
C ILE A 46 1.80 7.97 -5.12
N CYS A 47 1.27 6.75 -5.17
CA CYS A 47 2.03 5.58 -5.64
C CYS A 47 2.49 5.75 -7.10
N LEU A 48 1.63 6.29 -7.97
CA LEU A 48 1.98 6.57 -9.37
C LEU A 48 3.05 7.66 -9.48
N LEU A 49 2.86 8.78 -8.79
CA LEU A 49 3.83 9.87 -8.80
C LEU A 49 5.20 9.42 -8.31
N LEU A 50 5.25 8.65 -7.22
CA LEU A 50 6.49 8.04 -6.73
C LEU A 50 7.10 7.12 -7.78
N SER A 51 6.31 6.23 -8.39
CA SER A 51 6.82 5.30 -9.41
C SER A 51 7.33 5.99 -10.68
N PHE A 52 6.77 7.15 -11.05
CA PHE A 52 7.21 7.90 -12.22
C PHE A 52 8.40 8.82 -11.95
N LYS A 53 8.49 9.38 -10.74
CA LYS A 53 9.56 10.31 -10.36
C LYS A 53 10.83 9.59 -9.89
N GLN A 54 10.72 8.35 -9.43
CA GLN A 54 11.88 7.55 -9.04
C GLN A 54 11.74 6.07 -9.42
N PRO A 55 12.75 5.47 -10.06
CA PRO A 55 12.73 4.05 -10.42
C PRO A 55 13.52 3.15 -9.45
N SER A 56 14.26 3.71 -8.49
CA SER A 56 15.27 2.97 -7.70
C SER A 56 14.73 2.40 -6.39
N ILE A 57 13.74 3.04 -5.78
CA ILE A 57 13.15 2.66 -4.49
C ILE A 57 11.81 1.97 -4.77
N PRO A 58 11.60 0.73 -4.32
CA PRO A 58 10.36 0.02 -4.58
C PRO A 58 9.14 0.72 -3.99
N VAL A 59 8.03 0.69 -4.72
CA VAL A 59 6.74 1.26 -4.29
C VAL A 59 5.72 0.14 -4.08
N LEU A 60 5.05 0.16 -2.92
CA LEU A 60 3.98 -0.75 -2.54
C LEU A 60 2.67 0.02 -2.34
N PHE A 61 1.54 -0.53 -2.79
CA PHE A 61 0.24 0.09 -2.57
C PHE A 61 -0.43 -0.43 -1.29
N LEU A 62 -0.82 0.45 -0.36
CA LEU A 62 -1.60 0.03 0.82
C LEU A 62 -3.09 -0.05 0.52
N THR A 63 -3.76 -1.05 1.07
CA THR A 63 -5.21 -1.23 0.97
C THR A 63 -5.78 -1.92 2.20
N ASP A 64 -6.87 -1.39 2.75
CA ASP A 64 -7.69 -2.07 3.76
C ASP A 64 -8.39 -3.32 3.22
N SER A 65 -8.23 -3.61 1.92
CA SER A 65 -8.71 -4.85 1.31
C SER A 65 -10.21 -5.06 1.41
N GLY A 66 -10.97 -3.95 1.50
CA GLY A 66 -12.42 -3.92 1.64
C GLY A 66 -12.92 -4.02 3.08
N ALA A 67 -12.05 -3.94 4.09
CA ALA A 67 -12.44 -3.92 5.49
C ALA A 67 -13.02 -2.55 5.93
N SER A 68 -12.62 -1.48 5.26
CA SER A 68 -13.09 -0.11 5.50
C SER A 68 -13.68 0.50 4.22
N PRO A 69 -14.69 1.37 4.32
CA PRO A 69 -15.14 2.18 3.20
C PRO A 69 -14.00 3.05 2.67
N VAL A 70 -13.90 3.18 1.36
CA VAL A 70 -12.92 4.06 0.71
C VAL A 70 -13.57 4.78 -0.46
N GLY A 71 -13.17 6.03 -0.70
CA GLY A 71 -13.71 6.85 -1.78
C GLY A 71 -13.15 6.53 -3.17
N ASP A 72 -12.05 5.78 -3.25
CA ASP A 72 -11.39 5.44 -4.51
C ASP A 72 -11.54 3.96 -4.85
N ILE A 73 -12.10 3.69 -6.04
CA ILE A 73 -12.35 2.33 -6.51
C ILE A 73 -11.07 1.48 -6.59
N ARG A 74 -9.91 2.09 -6.84
CA ARG A 74 -8.60 1.40 -6.90
C ARG A 74 -8.20 0.82 -5.54
N ALA A 75 -8.72 1.37 -4.45
CA ALA A 75 -8.46 0.93 -3.07
C ALA A 75 -9.60 0.06 -2.48
N SER A 76 -10.73 -0.08 -3.19
CA SER A 76 -11.99 -0.63 -2.67
C SER A 76 -11.97 -2.09 -2.22
N SER A 77 -11.02 -2.87 -2.70
CA SER A 77 -10.87 -4.28 -2.32
C SER A 77 -9.44 -4.76 -2.57
N LEU A 78 -9.09 -5.92 -2.03
CA LEU A 78 -7.82 -6.57 -2.34
C LEU A 78 -7.66 -6.82 -3.85
N GLN A 79 -8.75 -7.20 -4.52
CA GLN A 79 -8.73 -7.48 -5.96
C GLN A 79 -8.40 -6.22 -6.77
N GLU A 80 -9.03 -5.10 -6.45
CA GLU A 80 -8.73 -3.81 -7.11
C GLU A 80 -7.31 -3.34 -6.78
N GLY A 81 -6.85 -3.52 -5.55
CA GLY A 81 -5.47 -3.19 -5.17
C GLY A 81 -4.43 -4.01 -5.93
N VAL A 82 -4.67 -5.32 -6.11
CA VAL A 82 -3.81 -6.21 -6.93
C VAL A 82 -3.83 -5.78 -8.39
N ARG A 83 -5.02 -5.47 -8.95
CA ARG A 83 -5.15 -4.98 -10.33
C ARG A 83 -4.39 -3.67 -10.53
N PHE A 84 -4.54 -2.73 -9.60
CA PHE A 84 -3.85 -1.45 -9.64
C PHE A 84 -2.33 -1.63 -9.59
N ALA A 85 -1.81 -2.37 -8.60
CA ALA A 85 -0.37 -2.58 -8.45
C ALA A 85 0.24 -3.29 -9.66
N SER A 86 -0.43 -4.33 -10.18
CA SER A 86 0.02 -5.04 -11.37
C SER A 86 0.01 -4.16 -12.62
N ARG A 87 -1.08 -3.39 -12.84
CA ARG A 87 -1.25 -2.53 -14.03
C ARG A 87 -0.19 -1.45 -14.15
N TRP A 88 0.30 -0.96 -13.01
CA TRP A 88 1.28 0.12 -12.91
C TRP A 88 2.68 -0.37 -12.52
N ASN A 89 2.91 -1.68 -12.55
CA ASN A 89 4.21 -2.29 -12.28
C ASN A 89 4.82 -1.87 -10.93
N LEU A 90 3.97 -1.75 -9.90
CA LEU A 90 4.41 -1.59 -8.52
C LEU A 90 5.01 -2.90 -8.01
N LEU A 91 5.82 -2.84 -6.94
CA LEU A 91 6.41 -4.05 -6.37
C LEU A 91 5.34 -5.00 -5.80
N GLY A 92 4.24 -4.44 -5.29
CA GLY A 92 3.21 -5.22 -4.62
C GLY A 92 2.24 -4.41 -3.79
N VAL A 93 1.56 -5.09 -2.88
CA VAL A 93 0.53 -4.52 -2.01
C VAL A 93 0.83 -4.77 -0.54
N VAL A 94 0.39 -3.82 0.30
CA VAL A 94 0.33 -3.98 1.76
C VAL A 94 -1.16 -4.02 2.15
N SER A 95 -1.63 -5.19 2.56
CA SER A 95 -3.03 -5.44 2.89
C SER A 95 -3.25 -5.37 4.40
N GLN A 96 -4.43 -4.95 4.86
CA GLN A 96 -4.80 -5.18 6.26
C GLN A 96 -4.72 -6.69 6.58
N ALA A 97 -4.19 -7.04 7.73
CA ALA A 97 -3.92 -8.43 8.09
C ALA A 97 -5.18 -9.30 8.20
N GLU A 98 -6.30 -8.72 8.61
CA GLU A 98 -7.53 -9.47 8.91
C GLU A 98 -8.07 -10.29 7.73
N PRO A 99 -8.28 -9.72 6.53
CA PRO A 99 -8.65 -10.52 5.35
C PRO A 99 -7.69 -11.68 5.05
N LEU A 100 -6.39 -11.49 5.26
CA LEU A 100 -5.38 -12.53 5.01
C LEU A 100 -5.37 -13.61 6.09
N VAL A 101 -5.63 -13.26 7.34
CA VAL A 101 -5.74 -14.23 8.45
C VAL A 101 -7.02 -15.05 8.32
N LEU A 102 -8.15 -14.41 7.99
CA LEU A 102 -9.44 -15.08 7.78
C LEU A 102 -9.44 -15.95 6.51
N CYS A 103 -8.75 -15.51 5.45
CA CYS A 103 -8.63 -16.26 4.20
C CYS A 103 -7.18 -16.28 3.70
N PRO A 104 -6.32 -17.18 4.22
CA PRO A 104 -4.90 -17.26 3.86
C PRO A 104 -4.63 -17.54 2.39
N ARG A 105 -5.61 -18.09 1.66
CA ARG A 105 -5.54 -18.32 0.22
C ARG A 105 -5.41 -17.00 -0.57
N LEU A 106 -5.83 -15.87 -0.02
CA LEU A 106 -5.69 -14.56 -0.65
C LEU A 106 -4.22 -14.16 -0.82
N VAL A 107 -3.33 -14.58 0.09
CA VAL A 107 -1.87 -14.39 -0.05
C VAL A 107 -1.37 -15.01 -1.35
N ARG A 108 -1.90 -16.18 -1.71
CA ARG A 108 -1.53 -16.88 -2.95
C ARG A 108 -2.03 -16.12 -4.18
N VAL A 109 -3.25 -15.58 -4.14
CA VAL A 109 -3.81 -14.77 -5.24
C VAL A 109 -2.93 -13.55 -5.55
N VAL A 110 -2.42 -12.87 -4.52
CA VAL A 110 -1.49 -11.74 -4.69
C VAL A 110 -0.18 -12.21 -5.32
N LYS A 111 0.41 -13.28 -4.80
CA LYS A 111 1.69 -13.83 -5.28
C LYS A 111 1.62 -14.39 -6.70
N GLU A 112 0.52 -15.07 -7.06
CA GLU A 112 0.27 -15.59 -8.41
C GLU A 112 0.14 -14.46 -9.44
N SER A 113 -0.19 -13.24 -8.99
CA SER A 113 -0.16 -12.02 -9.82
C SER A 113 1.24 -11.42 -10.01
N GLY A 114 2.29 -12.08 -9.49
CA GLY A 114 3.68 -11.62 -9.56
C GLY A 114 4.03 -10.51 -8.56
N LEU A 115 3.15 -10.25 -7.59
CA LEU A 115 3.30 -9.15 -6.63
C LEU A 115 3.83 -9.63 -5.28
N VAL A 116 4.59 -8.76 -4.60
CA VAL A 116 4.89 -8.94 -3.18
C VAL A 116 3.62 -8.70 -2.36
N CYS A 117 3.37 -9.58 -1.39
CA CYS A 117 2.25 -9.46 -0.45
C CYS A 117 2.81 -9.18 0.95
N VAL A 118 2.52 -8.00 1.47
CA VAL A 118 2.84 -7.57 2.85
C VAL A 118 1.53 -7.33 3.60
N SER A 119 1.54 -7.44 4.93
CA SER A 119 0.38 -7.11 5.76
C SER A 119 0.72 -6.07 6.83
N TYR A 120 -0.28 -5.29 7.25
CA TYR A 120 -0.22 -4.44 8.45
C TYR A 120 -1.43 -4.67 9.37
N GLY A 121 -1.37 -4.13 10.58
CA GLY A 121 -2.45 -4.21 11.57
C GLY A 121 -2.12 -5.10 12.77
N THR A 122 -2.91 -4.97 13.82
CA THR A 122 -2.64 -5.56 15.15
C THR A 122 -2.61 -7.09 15.14
N LEU A 123 -3.34 -7.75 14.23
CA LEU A 123 -3.34 -9.21 14.12
C LEU A 123 -1.96 -9.78 13.76
N ASN A 124 -1.07 -9.00 13.14
CA ASN A 124 0.30 -9.42 12.88
C ASN A 124 1.16 -9.52 14.16
N ASN A 125 0.70 -8.96 15.29
CA ASN A 125 1.41 -9.07 16.57
C ASN A 125 1.30 -10.48 17.20
N ASP A 126 0.37 -11.31 16.72
CA ASP A 126 0.24 -12.70 17.13
C ASP A 126 0.99 -13.63 16.15
N PRO A 127 2.06 -14.32 16.59
CA PRO A 127 2.80 -15.27 15.76
C PRO A 127 1.94 -16.41 15.20
N ALA A 128 0.83 -16.79 15.84
CA ALA A 128 -0.07 -17.82 15.33
C ALA A 128 -0.75 -17.37 14.03
N ASN A 129 -1.24 -16.12 14.00
CA ASN A 129 -1.84 -15.52 12.80
C ASN A 129 -0.84 -15.40 11.66
N VAL A 130 0.40 -15.00 11.96
CA VAL A 130 1.47 -14.90 10.96
C VAL A 130 1.78 -16.27 10.35
N LYS A 131 1.84 -17.33 11.18
CA LYS A 131 2.11 -18.70 10.69
C LYS A 131 1.04 -19.18 9.72
N VAL A 132 -0.24 -18.93 10.03
CA VAL A 132 -1.37 -19.32 9.18
C VAL A 132 -1.29 -18.65 7.80
N SER A 133 -0.89 -17.37 7.75
CA SER A 133 -0.72 -16.61 6.51
C SER A 133 0.49 -17.05 5.67
N VAL A 134 1.50 -17.68 6.28
CA VAL A 134 2.75 -18.10 5.61
C VAL A 134 2.78 -19.59 5.28
N SER A 135 2.02 -20.44 5.97
CA SER A 135 2.08 -21.90 5.86
C SER A 135 1.51 -22.47 4.55
N ASN A 136 0.70 -21.70 3.82
CA ASN A 136 0.16 -22.07 2.51
C ASN A 136 1.07 -21.59 1.36
N ARG A 137 2.36 -21.96 1.40
CA ARG A 137 3.29 -21.77 0.28
C ARG A 137 2.93 -22.67 -0.90
#